data_AF-A0A1F3DBU4-F1
#
_entry.id   AF-A0A1F3DBU4-F1
#
_cell.length_a   1.000
_cell.length_b   1.000
_cell.length_c   1.000
_cell.angle_alpha   90.00
_cell.angle_beta   90.00
_cell.angle_gamma   90.00
#
_symmetry.space_group_name_H-M   'P 1'
#
loop_
_entity.id
_entity.type
_entity.pdbx_description
1 polymer ?
#
loop_
_entity_poly.entity_id
_entity_poly.type
_entity_poly.pdbx_seq_one_letter_code
_entity_poly.pdbx_strand_id
1 'polypeptide(L)'
;MIKSILFSLFFALASLTLNASVYNVMDFGAINNNLLIPNSDGIDIISSSNVNLSDCIITCGDDCIVLAGYAHHFGDPGFKDILKPSQNINVSNCILQSRSSGIRIGGWDQNHMSNYNFDNITIFDSNCGINITVRDSGSVQNVNFTNIRIETRMHTGDWWGNGEPIKISALRGVPDSPIGIIKNIHFNNITCRGENAIIMYASEETKLENIYFTNFDFILRKSALEKVSGGNFDLRPNTVAGKEIYKANVPVIYIENAGNIYFNQGSVTWDGVEEPHYTYAIEAVRVNNMKLNNMTAYPSPSNPKLKAISLKSCTDVSGIF
;
A
#
# COMPACT_ATOMS: atom_id res chain seq x y z
N MET A 1 -18.76 25.57 -13.17
CA MET A 1 -17.58 25.89 -12.34
C MET A 1 -17.93 25.51 -10.90
N ILE A 2 -17.92 24.22 -10.59
CA ILE A 2 -18.31 23.70 -9.26
C ILE A 2 -17.00 23.45 -8.52
N LYS A 3 -16.72 24.29 -7.52
CA LYS A 3 -15.61 24.13 -6.58
C LYS A 3 -15.95 22.96 -5.66
N SER A 4 -15.31 21.82 -5.84
CA SER A 4 -15.22 20.76 -4.83
C SER A 4 -14.12 21.15 -3.83
N ILE A 5 -14.49 21.95 -2.83
CA ILE A 5 -13.74 22.14 -1.59
C ILE A 5 -14.69 21.71 -0.49
N LEU A 6 -14.60 20.44 -0.10
CA LEU A 6 -15.30 19.80 1.00
C LEU A 6 -14.41 18.61 1.39
N PHE A 7 -14.02 18.32 2.63
CA PHE A 7 -14.16 18.93 3.94
C PHE A 7 -13.21 18.08 4.81
N SER A 8 -12.13 18.63 5.37
CA SER A 8 -11.35 17.96 6.44
C SER A 8 -11.41 18.84 7.68
N LEU A 9 -12.61 18.94 8.25
CA LEU A 9 -12.83 19.59 9.54
C LEU A 9 -13.33 18.52 10.52
N PHE A 10 -12.46 18.20 11.49
CA PHE A 10 -12.77 17.71 12.83
C PHE A 10 -13.79 16.56 12.94
N PHE A 11 -13.30 15.31 12.93
CA PHE A 11 -13.82 14.25 13.79
C PHE A 11 -12.67 13.28 14.17
N ALA A 12 -11.78 13.73 15.05
CA ALA A 12 -10.94 12.83 15.83
C ALA A 12 -11.83 12.13 16.87
N LEU A 13 -12.39 10.98 16.51
CA LEU A 13 -12.97 10.05 17.46
C LEU A 13 -12.11 8.78 17.44
N ALA A 14 -11.20 8.74 18.42
CA ALA A 14 -10.39 7.62 18.87
C ALA A 14 -9.15 7.21 18.04
N SER A 15 -8.43 8.14 17.42
CA SER A 15 -7.03 7.88 17.04
C SER A 15 -6.09 8.15 18.21
N LEU A 16 -5.15 7.23 18.48
CA LEU A 16 -4.06 7.47 19.40
C LEU A 16 -2.86 8.03 18.62
N THR A 17 -2.72 9.35 18.62
CA THR A 17 -1.56 10.02 18.03
C THR A 17 -0.41 10.10 19.03
N LEU A 18 0.74 9.52 18.67
CA LEU A 18 1.95 9.55 19.49
C LEU A 18 3.05 10.38 18.80
N ASN A 19 3.35 11.54 19.40
CA ASN A 19 4.53 12.34 19.08
C ASN A 19 5.58 12.12 20.18
N ALA A 20 6.54 11.20 20.01
CA ALA A 20 7.55 10.96 21.05
C ALA A 20 8.95 10.62 20.54
N SER A 21 9.95 11.02 21.33
CA SER A 21 11.39 10.74 21.18
C SER A 21 11.87 9.65 22.15
N VAL A 22 10.98 8.80 22.66
CA VAL A 22 11.22 7.92 23.80
C VAL A 22 10.94 6.48 23.38
N TYR A 23 11.76 5.54 23.86
CA TYR A 23 11.52 4.10 23.78
C TYR A 23 10.13 3.77 24.32
N ASN A 24 9.17 3.57 23.42
CA ASN A 24 7.82 3.16 23.78
C ASN A 24 7.65 1.71 23.36
N VAL A 25 7.41 0.84 24.34
CA VAL A 25 6.83 -0.49 24.12
C VAL A 25 5.32 -0.33 24.32
N MET A 26 4.56 -0.68 23.30
CA MET A 26 3.11 -0.57 23.29
C MET A 26 2.48 -1.95 23.15
N ASP A 27 1.78 -2.38 24.20
CA ASP A 27 0.93 -3.58 24.26
C ASP A 27 -0.47 -3.10 24.71
N PHE A 28 -1.41 -2.97 23.75
CA PHE A 28 -2.73 -2.39 23.98
C PHE A 28 -3.86 -3.42 24.15
N GLY A 29 -3.59 -4.71 23.93
CA GLY A 29 -4.62 -5.75 23.89
C GLY A 29 -5.56 -5.63 22.68
N ALA A 30 -6.46 -4.64 22.66
CA ALA A 30 -7.40 -4.44 21.55
C ALA A 30 -7.87 -2.98 21.37
N ILE A 31 -7.91 -2.51 20.12
CA ILE A 31 -8.60 -1.29 19.67
C ILE A 31 -9.76 -1.72 18.79
N ASN A 32 -10.99 -1.34 19.15
CA ASN A 32 -12.20 -1.73 18.42
C ASN A 32 -13.03 -0.49 18.07
N ASN A 33 -12.60 0.20 17.00
CA ASN A 33 -13.30 1.35 16.45
C ASN A 33 -14.43 0.89 15.52
N ASN A 34 -15.43 1.75 15.33
CA ASN A 34 -16.55 1.45 14.46
C ASN A 34 -16.12 1.54 12.98
N LEU A 35 -16.24 0.43 12.26
CA LEU A 35 -15.92 0.31 10.82
C LEU A 35 -16.67 1.29 9.91
N LEU A 36 -17.72 1.96 10.40
CA LEU A 36 -18.52 2.92 9.62
C LEU A 36 -18.10 4.37 9.83
N ILE A 37 -17.12 4.65 10.71
CA ILE A 37 -16.68 6.00 11.02
C ILE A 37 -15.43 6.33 10.18
N PRO A 38 -15.50 7.31 9.25
CA PRO A 38 -14.34 7.77 8.51
C PRO A 38 -13.33 8.45 9.43
N ASN A 39 -12.04 8.42 9.05
CA ASN A 39 -10.96 9.01 9.83
C ASN A 39 -10.85 8.49 11.27
N SER A 40 -11.33 7.25 11.49
CA SER A 40 -11.18 6.53 12.75
C SER A 40 -10.01 5.56 12.63
N ASP A 41 -8.81 6.14 12.57
CA ASP A 41 -7.53 5.43 12.58
C ASP A 41 -7.32 4.73 13.93
N GLY A 42 -6.48 3.69 13.95
CA GLY A 42 -6.11 2.99 15.18
C GLY A 42 -4.96 3.70 15.90
N ILE A 43 -3.74 3.46 15.41
CA ILE A 43 -2.51 4.01 16.00
C ILE A 43 -1.75 4.83 14.95
N ASP A 44 -1.49 6.09 15.29
CA ASP A 44 -0.74 7.02 14.46
C ASP A 44 0.65 7.27 15.03
N ILE A 45 1.67 6.74 14.34
CA ILE A 45 3.08 6.95 14.64
C ILE A 45 3.61 8.04 13.70
N ILE A 46 3.60 9.28 14.18
CA ILE A 46 3.91 10.47 13.36
C ILE A 46 5.30 11.01 13.73
N SER A 47 6.18 11.12 12.73
CA SER A 47 7.53 11.72 12.83
C SER A 47 8.32 11.27 14.07
N SER A 48 8.21 9.97 14.39
CA SER A 48 8.70 9.36 15.62
C SER A 48 9.84 8.39 15.36
N SER A 49 10.67 8.15 16.39
CA SER A 49 11.81 7.23 16.25
C SER A 49 11.92 6.27 17.43
N ASN A 50 12.43 5.07 17.17
CA ASN A 50 12.64 4.01 18.17
C ASN A 50 11.34 3.56 18.85
N VAL A 51 10.38 3.12 18.03
CA VAL A 51 9.04 2.69 18.47
C VAL A 51 8.90 1.19 18.31
N ASN A 52 8.38 0.52 19.34
CA ASN A 52 7.96 -0.89 19.26
C ASN A 52 6.46 -0.98 19.54
N LEU A 53 5.71 -1.54 18.60
CA LEU A 53 4.30 -1.85 18.71
C LEU A 53 4.12 -3.35 18.56
N SER A 54 3.55 -4.03 19.55
CA SER A 54 3.32 -5.47 19.42
C SER A 54 2.04 -5.96 20.08
N ASP A 55 1.64 -7.17 19.71
CA ASP A 55 0.60 -7.95 20.41
C ASP A 55 -0.77 -7.24 20.44
N CYS A 56 -1.11 -6.54 19.35
CA CYS A 56 -2.32 -5.74 19.23
C CYS A 56 -3.36 -6.36 18.29
N ILE A 57 -4.63 -6.27 18.67
CA ILE A 57 -5.77 -6.51 17.77
C ILE A 57 -6.43 -5.16 17.46
N ILE A 58 -6.51 -4.78 16.19
CA ILE A 58 -7.01 -3.46 15.78
C ILE A 58 -8.10 -3.61 14.72
N THR A 59 -9.27 -3.04 15.00
CA THR A 59 -10.38 -2.89 14.07
C THR A 59 -10.70 -1.41 13.91
N CYS A 60 -10.67 -0.88 12.69
CA CYS A 60 -10.75 0.56 12.43
C CYS A 60 -11.59 0.92 11.20
N GLY A 61 -12.33 2.03 11.31
CA GLY A 61 -13.05 2.61 10.17
C GLY A 61 -12.09 3.18 9.14
N ASP A 62 -10.93 3.68 9.56
CA ASP A 62 -9.88 4.13 8.66
C ASP A 62 -8.62 3.26 8.89
N ASP A 63 -7.40 3.79 8.80
CA ASP A 63 -6.19 2.96 8.80
C ASP A 63 -5.90 2.35 10.20
N CYS A 64 -5.54 1.06 10.28
CA CYS A 64 -5.26 0.45 11.59
C CYS A 64 -3.94 0.97 12.20
N ILE A 65 -2.87 0.99 11.41
CA ILE A 65 -1.56 1.49 11.83
C ILE A 65 -1.04 2.45 10.78
N VAL A 66 -0.79 3.69 11.18
CA VAL A 66 -0.26 4.76 10.35
C VAL A 66 1.17 5.07 10.77
N LEU A 67 2.09 5.09 9.82
CA LEU A 67 3.44 5.63 9.96
C LEU A 67 3.57 6.82 9.02
N ALA A 68 3.61 8.04 9.55
CA ALA A 68 3.70 9.26 8.75
C ALA A 68 4.93 10.09 9.14
N GLY A 69 5.45 10.84 8.18
CA GLY A 69 6.58 11.75 8.30
C GLY A 69 6.18 13.22 8.15
N TYR A 70 5.06 13.65 8.75
CA TYR A 70 4.66 15.06 8.67
C TYR A 70 5.71 15.96 9.31
N ALA A 71 6.22 16.94 8.56
CA ALA A 71 6.91 18.10 9.13
C ALA A 71 5.95 19.27 9.32
N HIS A 72 4.91 19.33 8.49
CA HIS A 72 3.77 20.21 8.68
C HIS A 72 2.48 19.46 8.38
N HIS A 73 1.41 19.78 9.10
CA HIS A 73 0.11 19.17 8.90
C HIS A 73 -0.94 20.26 8.74
N PHE A 74 -1.71 20.21 7.65
CA PHE A 74 -2.68 21.25 7.28
C PHE A 74 -3.83 21.41 8.30
N GLY A 75 -4.05 20.41 9.15
CA GLY A 75 -5.15 20.38 10.13
C GLY A 75 -4.77 20.80 11.55
N ASP A 76 -3.48 20.84 11.91
CA ASP A 76 -3.04 20.98 13.30
C ASP A 76 -2.28 22.29 13.54
N PRO A 77 -2.91 23.31 14.14
CA PRO A 77 -2.26 24.56 14.48
C PRO A 77 -1.01 24.31 15.35
N GLY A 78 0.16 24.72 14.86
CA GLY A 78 1.44 24.56 15.55
C GLY A 78 2.27 23.35 15.10
N PHE A 79 1.70 22.44 14.30
CA PHE A 79 2.46 21.36 13.66
C PHE A 79 3.06 21.88 12.34
N LYS A 80 4.15 22.65 12.45
CA LYS A 80 4.81 23.30 11.31
C LYS A 80 6.33 23.24 11.44
N ASP A 81 7.00 22.91 10.34
CA ASP A 81 8.47 22.85 10.21
C ASP A 81 9.16 21.92 11.24
N ILE A 82 8.48 20.85 11.65
CA ILE A 82 9.00 19.82 12.56
C ILE A 82 9.82 18.81 11.75
N LEU A 83 11.05 19.22 11.39
CA LEU A 83 11.97 18.38 10.64
C LEU A 83 12.65 17.36 11.56
N LYS A 84 12.11 16.14 11.60
CA LYS A 84 12.67 15.03 12.40
C LYS A 84 12.51 13.71 11.63
N PRO A 85 13.55 12.87 11.56
CA PRO A 85 13.44 11.59 10.87
C PRO A 85 12.47 10.66 11.59
N SER A 86 11.61 10.00 10.80
CA SER A 86 10.79 8.90 11.29
C SER A 86 11.56 7.61 11.06
N GLN A 87 12.06 6.96 12.11
CA GLN A 87 13.01 5.86 11.93
C GLN A 87 13.05 4.83 13.05
N ASN A 88 13.47 3.60 12.73
CA ASN A 88 13.62 2.50 13.69
C ASN A 88 12.27 2.17 14.36
N ILE A 89 11.30 1.71 13.57
CA ILE A 89 9.97 1.34 14.05
C ILE A 89 9.77 -0.15 13.81
N ASN A 90 9.42 -0.89 14.86
CA ASN A 90 9.09 -2.31 14.77
C ASN A 90 7.62 -2.52 15.12
N VAL A 91 6.92 -3.28 14.29
CA VAL A 91 5.53 -3.70 14.49
C VAL A 91 5.47 -5.21 14.40
N SER A 92 4.94 -5.89 15.42
CA SER A 92 4.88 -7.36 15.39
C SER A 92 3.69 -7.98 16.10
N ASN A 93 3.30 -9.20 15.70
CA ASN A 93 2.25 -9.98 16.36
C ASN A 93 0.87 -9.28 16.38
N CYS A 94 0.47 -8.67 15.27
CA CYS A 94 -0.78 -7.91 15.20
C CYS A 94 -1.86 -8.58 14.33
N ILE A 95 -3.13 -8.36 14.68
CA ILE A 95 -4.29 -8.75 13.88
C ILE A 95 -5.09 -7.50 13.52
N LEU A 96 -5.26 -7.22 12.22
CA LEU A 96 -5.73 -5.93 11.70
C LEU A 96 -6.94 -6.09 10.77
N GLN A 97 -7.98 -5.25 10.97
CA GLN A 97 -9.16 -5.13 10.11
C GLN A 97 -9.51 -3.66 9.90
N SER A 98 -9.59 -3.21 8.65
CA SER A 98 -9.75 -1.79 8.31
C SER A 98 -10.73 -1.58 7.15
N ARG A 99 -11.51 -0.49 7.13
CA ARG A 99 -12.17 -0.08 5.86
C ARG A 99 -11.25 0.68 4.92
N SER A 100 -10.08 1.11 5.38
CA SER A 100 -8.98 1.65 4.58
C SER A 100 -7.80 0.65 4.54
N SER A 101 -6.64 1.00 5.11
CA SER A 101 -5.45 0.16 5.10
C SER A 101 -5.22 -0.55 6.44
N GLY A 102 -4.81 -1.82 6.40
CA GLY A 102 -4.25 -2.48 7.59
C GLY A 102 -2.97 -1.78 8.07
N ILE A 103 -2.05 -1.50 7.15
CA ILE A 103 -0.84 -0.72 7.43
C ILE A 103 -0.72 0.39 6.39
N ARG A 104 -0.66 1.65 6.83
CA ARG A 104 -0.32 2.80 5.98
C ARG A 104 1.06 3.34 6.34
N ILE A 105 1.93 3.44 5.34
CA ILE A 105 3.20 4.15 5.42
C ILE A 105 3.16 5.32 4.46
N GLY A 106 3.33 6.50 5.01
CA GLY A 106 3.40 7.74 4.28
C GLY A 106 2.07 8.25 3.72
N GLY A 107 2.15 9.21 2.81
CA GLY A 107 1.09 10.11 2.37
C GLY A 107 1.71 11.43 1.91
N TRP A 108 1.23 12.55 2.43
CA TRP A 108 1.79 13.89 2.20
C TRP A 108 2.90 14.25 3.20
N ASP A 109 3.96 13.45 3.23
CA ASP A 109 5.04 13.59 4.21
C ASP A 109 6.24 14.35 3.67
N GLN A 110 6.90 15.09 4.55
CA GLN A 110 8.11 15.85 4.23
C GLN A 110 9.35 15.25 4.90
N ASN A 111 9.20 14.62 6.06
CA ASN A 111 10.27 13.91 6.73
C ASN A 111 10.51 12.55 6.06
N HIS A 112 11.78 12.18 5.97
CA HIS A 112 12.16 10.85 5.52
C HIS A 112 11.77 9.78 6.55
N MET A 113 11.28 8.67 6.04
CA MET A 113 10.81 7.50 6.79
C MET A 113 11.73 6.33 6.48
N SER A 114 12.35 5.73 7.50
CA SER A 114 13.29 4.64 7.24
C SER A 114 13.50 3.63 8.35
N ASN A 115 13.98 2.44 7.99
CA ASN A 115 14.30 1.36 8.91
C ASN A 115 13.08 0.89 9.72
N TYR A 116 12.08 0.37 9.00
CA TYR A 116 10.88 -0.19 9.62
C TYR A 116 10.83 -1.70 9.45
N ASN A 117 10.39 -2.41 10.48
CA ASN A 117 10.20 -3.85 10.44
C ASN A 117 8.77 -4.20 10.84
N PHE A 118 8.13 -5.03 10.03
CA PHE A 118 6.81 -5.59 10.26
C PHE A 118 6.92 -7.11 10.25
N ASP A 119 6.53 -7.78 11.33
CA ASP A 119 6.65 -9.23 11.45
C ASP A 119 5.42 -9.90 12.08
N ASN A 120 5.04 -11.07 11.57
CA ASN A 120 3.95 -11.88 12.13
C ASN A 120 2.63 -11.10 12.25
N ILE A 121 2.07 -10.67 11.11
CA ILE A 121 0.84 -9.85 11.06
C ILE A 121 -0.24 -10.55 10.24
N THR A 122 -1.47 -10.55 10.73
CA THR A 122 -2.65 -10.96 9.96
C THR A 122 -3.50 -9.75 9.63
N ILE A 123 -3.77 -9.50 8.35
CA ILE A 123 -4.69 -8.48 7.88
C ILE A 123 -5.87 -9.18 7.20
N PHE A 124 -7.10 -8.86 7.57
CA PHE A 124 -8.29 -9.53 7.02
C PHE A 124 -9.47 -8.57 6.87
N ASP A 125 -10.36 -8.88 5.93
CA ASP A 125 -11.59 -8.11 5.67
C ASP A 125 -11.32 -6.60 5.48
N SER A 126 -10.17 -6.28 4.87
CA SER A 126 -9.72 -4.90 4.65
C SER A 126 -9.79 -4.46 3.20
N ASN A 127 -9.94 -3.16 2.98
CA ASN A 127 -9.93 -2.60 1.62
C ASN A 127 -8.52 -2.59 1.02
N CYS A 128 -7.52 -2.22 1.81
CA CYS A 128 -6.11 -2.35 1.47
C CYS A 128 -5.34 -3.08 2.57
N GLY A 129 -4.40 -3.94 2.19
CA GLY A 129 -3.53 -4.63 3.15
C GLY A 129 -2.41 -3.71 3.64
N ILE A 130 -1.36 -3.62 2.82
CA ILE A 130 -0.19 -2.75 3.03
C ILE A 130 -0.24 -1.62 2.00
N ASN A 131 -0.23 -0.38 2.47
CA ASN A 131 -0.27 0.82 1.64
C ASN A 131 0.97 1.68 1.89
N ILE A 132 1.89 1.77 0.94
CA ILE A 132 3.09 2.60 0.99
C ILE A 132 2.94 3.73 -0.03
N THR A 133 2.91 4.97 0.45
CA THR A 133 2.67 6.13 -0.41
C THR A 133 3.68 7.24 -0.17
N VAL A 134 4.09 7.88 -1.26
CA VAL A 134 4.82 9.15 -1.25
C VAL A 134 4.07 10.13 -2.14
N ARG A 135 3.70 11.29 -1.58
CA ARG A 135 2.97 12.37 -2.28
C ARG A 135 3.65 13.73 -2.24
N ASP A 136 4.74 13.84 -1.49
CA ASP A 136 5.52 15.05 -1.27
C ASP A 136 7.02 14.66 -1.14
N SER A 137 7.85 15.53 -0.59
CA SER A 137 9.32 15.43 -0.57
C SER A 137 9.89 14.31 0.32
N GLY A 138 9.11 13.80 1.28
CA GLY A 138 9.48 12.68 2.13
C GLY A 138 9.69 11.40 1.32
N SER A 139 10.71 10.62 1.70
CA SER A 139 11.04 9.35 1.04
C SER A 139 10.85 8.20 2.02
N VAL A 140 10.50 7.02 1.51
CA VAL A 140 10.38 5.78 2.29
C VAL A 140 11.52 4.86 1.89
N GLN A 141 12.34 4.42 2.84
CA GLN A 141 13.43 3.50 2.53
C GLN A 141 13.74 2.48 3.62
N ASN A 142 14.23 1.30 3.23
CA ASN A 142 14.65 0.23 4.14
C ASN A 142 13.48 -0.25 5.01
N VAL A 143 12.51 -0.92 4.39
CA VAL A 143 11.34 -1.46 5.07
C VAL A 143 11.24 -2.96 4.83
N ASN A 144 11.09 -3.72 5.91
CA ASN A 144 10.93 -5.17 5.87
C ASN A 144 9.53 -5.56 6.32
N PHE A 145 8.86 -6.39 5.51
CA PHE A 145 7.62 -7.08 5.84
C PHE A 145 7.90 -8.58 5.83
N THR A 146 7.66 -9.25 6.95
CA THR A 146 7.98 -10.67 7.12
C THR A 146 6.81 -11.42 7.78
N ASN A 147 6.53 -12.64 7.32
CA ASN A 147 5.50 -13.51 7.92
C ASN A 147 4.11 -12.84 7.98
N ILE A 148 3.59 -12.36 6.84
CA ILE A 148 2.30 -11.64 6.80
C ILE A 148 1.27 -12.40 5.98
N ARG A 149 0.07 -12.55 6.53
CA ARG A 149 -1.11 -13.05 5.81
C ARG A 149 -2.07 -11.89 5.56
N ILE A 150 -2.46 -11.70 4.32
CA ILE A 150 -3.31 -10.57 3.88
C ILE A 150 -4.53 -11.12 3.16
N GLU A 151 -5.72 -10.76 3.66
CA GLU A 151 -6.97 -10.97 2.97
C GLU A 151 -7.72 -9.64 2.79
N THR A 152 -7.82 -9.18 1.54
CA THR A 152 -8.53 -7.96 1.18
C THR A 152 -9.80 -8.23 0.39
N ARG A 153 -10.70 -7.25 0.42
CA ARG A 153 -11.88 -7.21 -0.43
C ARG A 153 -12.33 -5.78 -0.71
N MET A 154 -13.11 -5.60 -1.75
CA MET A 154 -13.76 -4.33 -2.05
C MET A 154 -14.86 -4.06 -1.01
N HIS A 155 -15.04 -2.78 -0.69
CA HIS A 155 -16.13 -2.29 0.13
C HIS A 155 -16.89 -1.19 -0.62
N THR A 156 -18.20 -1.10 -0.39
CA THR A 156 -18.99 0.06 -0.83
C THR A 156 -18.75 1.24 0.10
N GLY A 157 -18.69 2.45 -0.45
CA GLY A 157 -18.42 3.68 0.29
C GLY A 157 -17.19 4.38 -0.26
N ASP A 158 -16.88 5.56 0.28
CA ASP A 158 -15.73 6.36 -0.13
C ASP A 158 -14.53 6.12 0.80
N TRP A 159 -14.13 4.85 0.90
CA TRP A 159 -12.97 4.43 1.69
C TRP A 159 -11.70 4.45 0.85
N TRP A 160 -10.53 4.50 1.49
CA TRP A 160 -9.26 4.43 0.79
C TRP A 160 -8.95 3.00 0.34
N GLY A 161 -8.61 2.82 -0.95
CA GLY A 161 -8.33 1.52 -1.54
C GLY A 161 -9.51 0.92 -2.31
N ASN A 162 -9.23 -0.15 -3.02
CA ASN A 162 -10.19 -0.86 -3.86
C ASN A 162 -9.89 -2.38 -3.89
N GLY A 163 -9.53 -2.98 -2.75
CA GLY A 163 -9.27 -4.41 -2.61
C GLY A 163 -7.81 -4.84 -2.79
N GLU A 164 -6.83 -3.91 -2.82
CA GLU A 164 -5.43 -4.22 -3.07
C GLU A 164 -4.73 -4.82 -1.82
N PRO A 165 -4.14 -6.02 -1.89
CA PRO A 165 -3.39 -6.55 -0.75
C PRO A 165 -2.10 -5.76 -0.48
N ILE A 166 -1.43 -5.25 -1.53
CA ILE A 166 -0.25 -4.40 -1.40
C ILE A 166 -0.33 -3.27 -2.44
N LYS A 167 -0.25 -2.03 -2.00
CA LYS A 167 -0.17 -0.82 -2.83
C LYS A 167 1.11 -0.06 -2.49
N ILE A 168 1.94 0.18 -3.50
CA ILE A 168 3.16 1.00 -3.42
C ILE A 168 3.04 2.07 -4.49
N SER A 169 2.94 3.33 -4.09
CA SER A 169 2.76 4.41 -5.06
C SER A 169 3.50 5.69 -4.72
N ALA A 170 4.16 6.28 -5.71
CA ALA A 170 4.84 7.58 -5.60
C ALA A 170 4.42 8.49 -6.75
N LEU A 171 3.73 9.60 -6.45
CA LEU A 171 3.27 10.57 -7.43
C LEU A 171 2.89 11.87 -6.75
N ARG A 172 2.75 12.95 -7.52
CA ARG A 172 2.47 14.29 -6.99
C ARG A 172 1.17 14.34 -6.19
N GLY A 173 1.25 14.80 -4.94
CA GLY A 173 0.09 15.24 -4.16
C GLY A 173 0.22 16.65 -3.59
N VAL A 174 1.37 17.31 -3.75
CA VAL A 174 1.57 18.73 -3.46
C VAL A 174 2.05 19.45 -4.73
N PRO A 175 1.37 20.52 -5.16
CA PRO A 175 1.82 21.34 -6.28
C PRO A 175 3.23 21.88 -6.05
N ASP A 176 4.06 21.86 -7.09
CA ASP A 176 5.40 22.47 -7.12
C ASP A 176 6.42 21.96 -6.07
N SER A 177 6.10 20.90 -5.31
CA SER A 177 7.04 20.26 -4.38
C SER A 177 7.85 19.12 -5.05
N PRO A 178 9.12 18.88 -4.67
CA PRO A 178 9.81 17.65 -5.03
C PRO A 178 9.05 16.41 -4.54
N ILE A 179 9.15 15.30 -5.27
CA ILE A 179 8.53 14.03 -4.86
C ILE A 179 9.65 13.09 -4.42
N GLY A 180 9.53 12.56 -3.21
CA GLY A 180 10.46 11.57 -2.69
C GLY A 180 10.38 10.24 -3.44
N ILE A 181 11.27 9.32 -3.09
CA ILE A 181 11.35 7.99 -3.68
C ILE A 181 10.93 6.91 -2.67
N ILE A 182 10.52 5.75 -3.18
CA ILE A 182 10.32 4.54 -2.38
C ILE A 182 11.39 3.54 -2.79
N LYS A 183 12.23 3.09 -1.84
CA LYS A 183 13.30 2.14 -2.16
C LYS A 183 13.66 1.15 -1.07
N ASN A 184 14.30 0.05 -1.45
CA ASN A 184 14.78 -0.99 -0.53
C ASN A 184 13.64 -1.53 0.35
N ILE A 185 12.64 -2.11 -0.32
CA ILE A 185 11.47 -2.70 0.32
C ILE A 185 11.53 -4.21 0.16
N HIS A 186 11.44 -4.94 1.27
CA HIS A 186 11.56 -6.39 1.30
C HIS A 186 10.28 -7.02 1.82
N PHE A 187 9.73 -7.96 1.06
CA PHE A 187 8.58 -8.78 1.39
C PHE A 187 9.06 -10.24 1.46
N ASN A 188 9.01 -10.85 2.66
CA ASN A 188 9.50 -12.20 2.90
C ASN A 188 8.40 -13.05 3.55
N ASN A 189 8.08 -14.20 2.98
CA ASN A 189 7.03 -15.09 3.51
C ASN A 189 5.68 -14.36 3.64
N ILE A 190 5.11 -13.96 2.50
CA ILE A 190 3.84 -13.23 2.43
C ILE A 190 2.82 -14.07 1.66
N THR A 191 1.61 -14.18 2.20
CA THR A 191 0.48 -14.83 1.53
C THR A 191 -0.69 -13.86 1.39
N CYS A 192 -1.19 -13.71 0.18
CA CYS A 192 -2.25 -12.76 -0.16
C CYS A 192 -3.47 -13.47 -0.78
N ARG A 193 -4.66 -13.04 -0.38
CA ARG A 193 -5.93 -13.27 -1.08
C ARG A 193 -6.63 -11.92 -1.23
N GLY A 194 -6.85 -11.47 -2.46
CA GLY A 194 -7.31 -10.10 -2.70
C GLY A 194 -8.22 -9.99 -3.91
N GLU A 195 -9.04 -8.95 -3.92
CA GLU A 195 -10.03 -8.71 -4.97
C GLU A 195 -9.54 -7.73 -6.05
N ASN A 196 -8.32 -7.21 -5.89
CA ASN A 196 -7.65 -6.32 -6.83
C ASN A 196 -6.13 -6.56 -6.83
N ALA A 197 -5.42 -5.93 -7.77
CA ALA A 197 -3.99 -6.13 -8.01
C ALA A 197 -3.11 -5.76 -6.80
N ILE A 198 -1.90 -6.33 -6.78
CA ILE A 198 -0.77 -5.62 -6.18
C ILE A 198 -0.38 -4.51 -7.14
N ILE A 199 -0.35 -3.27 -6.65
CA ILE A 199 -0.07 -2.10 -7.47
C ILE A 199 1.27 -1.51 -7.04
N MET A 200 2.22 -1.42 -7.96
CA MET A 200 3.48 -0.71 -7.80
C MET A 200 3.58 0.36 -8.88
N TYR A 201 3.39 1.63 -8.52
CA TYR A 201 3.32 2.74 -9.47
C TYR A 201 4.21 3.92 -9.06
N ALA A 202 5.03 4.44 -9.98
CA ALA A 202 5.61 5.77 -9.83
C ALA A 202 5.27 6.66 -11.04
N SER A 203 4.98 7.95 -10.80
CA SER A 203 4.97 8.94 -11.89
C SER A 203 6.39 9.15 -12.42
N GLU A 204 6.53 9.71 -13.63
CA GLU A 204 7.84 9.93 -14.27
C GLU A 204 8.75 10.92 -13.49
N GLU A 205 8.17 11.67 -12.56
CA GLU A 205 8.86 12.64 -11.71
C GLU A 205 9.61 11.97 -10.54
N THR A 206 9.36 10.68 -10.31
CA THR A 206 9.97 9.88 -9.24
C THR A 206 10.18 8.44 -9.71
N LYS A 207 10.53 7.53 -8.81
CA LYS A 207 10.75 6.10 -9.11
C LYS A 207 10.56 5.22 -7.88
N LEU A 208 10.25 3.96 -8.16
CA LEU A 208 10.40 2.85 -7.23
C LEU A 208 11.73 2.15 -7.51
N GLU A 209 12.48 1.77 -6.48
CA GLU A 209 13.80 1.13 -6.66
C GLU A 209 14.08 0.03 -5.63
N ASN A 210 14.61 -1.11 -6.04
CA ASN A 210 15.03 -2.20 -5.15
C ASN A 210 13.85 -2.74 -4.30
N ILE A 211 12.89 -3.39 -4.97
CA ILE A 211 11.77 -4.06 -4.31
C ILE A 211 11.94 -5.57 -4.47
N TYR A 212 11.86 -6.29 -3.36
CA TYR A 212 12.14 -7.72 -3.29
C TYR A 212 10.96 -8.47 -2.71
N PHE A 213 10.56 -9.56 -3.36
CA PHE A 213 9.59 -10.54 -2.88
C PHE A 213 10.27 -11.90 -2.83
N THR A 214 10.29 -12.53 -1.65
CA THR A 214 10.83 -13.88 -1.45
C THR A 214 9.83 -14.75 -0.70
N ASN A 215 9.55 -15.96 -1.21
CA ASN A 215 8.52 -16.84 -0.67
C ASN A 215 7.16 -16.12 -0.60
N PHE A 216 6.57 -15.90 -1.78
CA PHE A 216 5.42 -15.02 -1.97
C PHE A 216 4.29 -15.71 -2.73
N ASP A 217 3.09 -15.77 -2.15
CA ASP A 217 1.91 -16.32 -2.81
C ASP A 217 0.78 -15.29 -2.88
N PHE A 218 0.18 -15.13 -4.06
CA PHE A 218 -1.00 -14.29 -4.22
C PHE A 218 -2.07 -14.97 -5.09
N ILE A 219 -3.27 -15.06 -4.54
CA ILE A 219 -4.49 -15.44 -5.23
C ILE A 219 -5.35 -14.18 -5.45
N LEU A 220 -5.49 -13.76 -6.70
CA LEU A 220 -6.49 -12.74 -7.07
C LEU A 220 -7.84 -13.43 -7.26
N ARG A 221 -8.84 -13.04 -6.47
CA ARG A 221 -10.17 -13.65 -6.45
C ARG A 221 -11.24 -12.71 -7.00
N LYS A 222 -12.33 -13.31 -7.49
CA LYS A 222 -13.56 -12.59 -7.85
C LYS A 222 -14.11 -11.82 -6.65
N SER A 223 -14.52 -10.58 -6.91
CA SER A 223 -15.24 -9.74 -5.95
C SER A 223 -16.75 -9.88 -6.13
N ALA A 224 -17.50 -9.83 -5.02
CA ALA A 224 -18.94 -9.60 -5.07
C ALA A 224 -19.30 -8.20 -5.62
N LEU A 225 -18.34 -7.27 -5.66
CA LEU A 225 -18.51 -5.88 -6.09
C LEU A 225 -17.83 -5.58 -7.43
N GLU A 226 -17.42 -6.59 -8.21
CA GLU A 226 -16.70 -6.37 -9.49
C GLU A 226 -17.50 -5.54 -10.51
N LYS A 227 -18.85 -5.61 -10.47
CA LYS A 227 -19.74 -4.78 -11.31
C LYS A 227 -19.91 -3.35 -10.82
N VAL A 228 -19.55 -3.08 -9.57
CA VAL A 228 -19.69 -1.77 -8.92
C VAL A 228 -18.35 -1.03 -8.94
N SER A 229 -17.26 -1.69 -8.52
CA SER A 229 -15.94 -1.07 -8.31
C SER A 229 -14.78 -1.78 -9.04
N GLY A 230 -15.04 -2.94 -9.65
CA GLY A 230 -14.02 -3.70 -10.38
C GLY A 230 -13.49 -2.97 -11.62
N GLY A 231 -12.30 -3.35 -12.08
CA GLY A 231 -11.67 -2.74 -13.25
C GLY A 231 -11.15 -1.31 -13.03
N ASN A 232 -10.78 -0.96 -11.79
CA ASN A 232 -10.22 0.35 -11.45
C ASN A 232 -9.02 0.22 -10.52
N PHE A 233 -8.08 1.15 -10.64
CA PHE A 233 -7.04 1.39 -9.64
C PHE A 233 -7.36 2.64 -8.82
N ASP A 234 -7.05 2.59 -7.53
CA ASP A 234 -7.14 3.72 -6.61
C ASP A 234 -5.74 4.18 -6.15
N LEU A 235 -5.25 5.28 -6.76
CA LEU A 235 -3.98 5.91 -6.35
C LEU A 235 -4.22 7.17 -5.49
N ARG A 236 -5.44 7.37 -5.00
CA ARG A 236 -5.73 8.47 -4.08
C ARG A 236 -4.94 8.33 -2.78
N PRO A 237 -4.76 9.46 -2.07
CA PRO A 237 -5.00 10.81 -2.57
C PRO A 237 -3.83 11.29 -3.44
N ASN A 238 -4.08 12.09 -4.47
CA ASN A 238 -3.05 12.73 -5.29
C ASN A 238 -3.65 13.94 -6.03
N THR A 239 -2.80 14.74 -6.70
CA THR A 239 -3.23 15.93 -7.47
C THR A 239 -3.06 15.74 -8.97
N VAL A 240 -2.86 14.50 -9.43
CA VAL A 240 -2.65 14.19 -10.85
C VAL A 240 -4.00 13.85 -11.48
N ALA A 241 -4.50 14.75 -12.33
CA ALA A 241 -5.81 14.59 -12.95
C ALA A 241 -5.94 13.27 -13.73
N GLY A 242 -6.98 12.49 -13.41
CA GLY A 242 -7.25 11.19 -14.03
C GLY A 242 -6.45 10.03 -13.45
N LYS A 243 -5.74 10.26 -12.33
CA LYS A 243 -5.00 9.24 -11.57
C LYS A 243 -5.54 9.05 -10.16
N GLU A 244 -6.69 9.62 -9.81
CA GLU A 244 -7.35 9.44 -8.52
C GLU A 244 -7.92 8.00 -8.41
N ILE A 245 -9.09 7.79 -8.98
CA ILE A 245 -9.64 6.46 -9.30
C ILE A 245 -9.86 6.44 -10.80
N TYR A 246 -9.32 5.44 -11.49
CA TYR A 246 -9.43 5.37 -12.93
C TYR A 246 -9.58 3.94 -13.43
N LYS A 247 -10.29 3.82 -14.56
CA LYS A 247 -10.49 2.56 -15.25
C LYS A 247 -9.13 1.97 -15.66
N ALA A 248 -8.91 0.72 -15.28
CA ALA A 248 -7.69 0.00 -15.55
C ALA A 248 -7.99 -1.48 -15.85
N ASN A 249 -7.08 -2.12 -16.58
CA ASN A 249 -7.00 -3.57 -16.53
C ASN A 249 -6.40 -3.96 -15.18
N VAL A 250 -6.87 -5.08 -14.63
CA VAL A 250 -6.46 -5.61 -13.33
C VAL A 250 -5.64 -6.88 -13.56
N PRO A 251 -4.30 -6.79 -13.63
CA PRO A 251 -3.45 -7.97 -13.50
C PRO A 251 -3.38 -8.44 -12.04
N VAL A 252 -2.76 -9.60 -11.79
CA VAL A 252 -2.43 -9.99 -10.40
C VAL A 252 -1.37 -9.02 -9.83
N ILE A 253 -0.31 -8.73 -10.59
CA ILE A 253 0.71 -7.73 -10.21
C ILE A 253 0.84 -6.69 -11.32
N TYR A 254 0.69 -5.41 -10.95
CA TYR A 254 0.95 -4.27 -11.82
C TYR A 254 2.19 -3.51 -11.35
N ILE A 255 3.09 -3.21 -12.29
CA ILE A 255 4.35 -2.51 -12.03
C ILE A 255 4.55 -1.42 -13.08
N GLU A 256 4.72 -0.17 -12.67
CA GLU A 256 4.99 0.94 -13.58
C GLU A 256 6.10 1.86 -13.05
N ASN A 257 7.07 2.15 -13.91
CA ASN A 257 8.20 3.06 -13.66
C ASN A 257 9.05 2.66 -12.44
N ALA A 258 9.70 1.50 -12.54
CA ALA A 258 10.45 0.91 -11.44
C ALA A 258 11.81 0.35 -11.88
N GLY A 259 12.80 0.45 -11.00
CA GLY A 259 14.12 -0.17 -11.17
C GLY A 259 14.33 -1.30 -10.17
N ASN A 260 15.01 -2.37 -10.58
CA ASN A 260 15.49 -3.42 -9.68
C ASN A 260 14.35 -4.10 -8.90
N ILE A 261 13.51 -4.86 -9.62
CA ILE A 261 12.38 -5.59 -9.03
C ILE A 261 12.66 -7.09 -9.06
N TYR A 262 12.62 -7.73 -7.89
CA TYR A 262 13.04 -9.12 -7.76
C TYR A 262 11.95 -9.95 -7.09
N PHE A 263 11.52 -10.99 -7.78
CA PHE A 263 10.69 -12.04 -7.23
C PHE A 263 11.49 -13.34 -7.19
N ASN A 264 11.44 -14.03 -6.06
CA ASN A 264 12.12 -15.31 -5.88
C ASN A 264 11.24 -16.28 -5.09
N GLN A 265 10.91 -17.44 -5.68
CA GLN A 265 10.07 -18.46 -5.07
C GLN A 265 8.67 -17.92 -4.74
N GLY A 266 7.72 -18.09 -5.67
CA GLY A 266 6.36 -17.62 -5.42
C GLY A 266 5.35 -18.03 -6.47
N SER A 267 4.08 -17.79 -6.17
CA SER A 267 2.97 -18.06 -7.07
C SER A 267 2.01 -16.87 -7.21
N VAL A 268 1.54 -16.63 -8.42
CA VAL A 268 0.46 -15.68 -8.73
C VAL A 268 -0.64 -16.41 -9.48
N THR A 269 -1.80 -16.51 -8.85
CA THR A 269 -2.90 -17.39 -9.29
C THR A 269 -4.24 -16.68 -9.19
N TRP A 270 -5.27 -17.34 -9.70
CA TRP A 270 -6.61 -16.79 -9.87
C TRP A 270 -7.65 -17.65 -9.16
N ASP A 271 -8.72 -17.03 -8.65
CA ASP A 271 -9.84 -17.73 -8.02
C ASP A 271 -11.19 -17.15 -8.50
N GLY A 272 -11.86 -17.89 -9.39
CA GLY A 272 -13.22 -17.57 -9.84
C GLY A 272 -13.40 -16.29 -10.67
N VAL A 273 -12.33 -15.68 -11.19
CA VAL A 273 -12.40 -14.43 -11.97
C VAL A 273 -13.02 -14.63 -13.35
N GLU A 274 -13.99 -13.78 -13.71
CA GLU A 274 -14.78 -13.91 -14.96
C GLU A 274 -14.80 -12.63 -15.79
N GLU A 275 -14.55 -11.47 -15.19
CA GLU A 275 -14.68 -10.18 -15.88
C GLU A 275 -13.52 -9.89 -16.85
N PRO A 276 -13.81 -9.23 -17.99
CA PRO A 276 -12.80 -9.00 -19.03
C PRO A 276 -11.67 -8.06 -18.61
N HIS A 277 -11.84 -7.30 -17.52
CA HIS A 277 -10.79 -6.44 -17.00
C HIS A 277 -9.65 -7.22 -16.32
N TYR A 278 -9.83 -8.49 -15.96
CA TYR A 278 -8.77 -9.33 -15.41
C TYR A 278 -7.83 -9.85 -16.51
N THR A 279 -6.62 -9.32 -16.63
CA THR A 279 -5.79 -9.50 -17.85
C THR A 279 -4.58 -10.42 -17.67
N TYR A 280 -3.54 -9.97 -16.99
CA TYR A 280 -2.23 -10.63 -16.92
C TYR A 280 -1.94 -11.11 -15.50
N ALA A 281 -1.11 -12.14 -15.33
CA ALA A 281 -0.56 -12.42 -14.01
C ALA A 281 0.41 -11.32 -13.59
N ILE A 282 1.29 -10.88 -14.50
CA ILE A 282 2.21 -9.75 -14.25
C ILE A 282 2.14 -8.80 -15.44
N GLU A 283 1.83 -7.53 -15.19
CA GLU A 283 1.96 -6.45 -16.17
C GLU A 283 3.01 -5.46 -15.68
N ALA A 284 4.08 -5.32 -16.46
CA ALA A 284 5.18 -4.40 -16.20
C ALA A 284 5.30 -3.36 -17.30
N VAL A 285 5.43 -2.09 -16.91
CA VAL A 285 5.51 -0.93 -17.79
C VAL A 285 6.70 -0.06 -17.38
N ARG A 286 7.65 0.19 -18.28
CA ARG A 286 8.87 0.97 -17.99
C ARG A 286 9.63 0.44 -16.75
N VAL A 287 9.81 -0.88 -16.68
CA VAL A 287 10.59 -1.53 -15.62
C VAL A 287 11.99 -1.86 -16.14
N ASN A 288 13.02 -1.42 -15.42
CA ASN A 288 14.42 -1.79 -15.67
C ASN A 288 14.89 -2.81 -14.63
N ASN A 289 15.55 -3.87 -15.10
CA ASN A 289 16.10 -4.94 -14.27
C ASN A 289 15.05 -5.61 -13.37
N MET A 290 14.24 -6.48 -14.00
CA MET A 290 13.27 -7.32 -13.29
C MET A 290 13.69 -8.79 -13.33
N LYS A 291 13.70 -9.47 -12.18
CA LYS A 291 14.00 -10.91 -12.11
C LYS A 291 12.84 -11.69 -11.53
N LEU A 292 12.45 -12.75 -12.22
CA LEU A 292 11.35 -13.65 -11.86
C LEU A 292 11.90 -15.06 -11.68
N ASN A 293 12.46 -15.35 -10.50
CA ASN A 293 13.11 -16.63 -10.22
C ASN A 293 12.14 -17.58 -9.50
N ASN A 294 11.99 -18.81 -9.99
CA ASN A 294 11.11 -19.82 -9.39
C ASN A 294 9.67 -19.30 -9.18
N MET A 295 9.13 -18.61 -10.18
CA MET A 295 7.80 -18.02 -10.13
C MET A 295 6.80 -18.86 -10.93
N THR A 296 5.67 -19.19 -10.31
CA THR A 296 4.52 -19.81 -10.99
C THR A 296 3.50 -18.73 -11.34
N ALA A 297 3.14 -18.61 -12.62
CA ALA A 297 2.16 -17.64 -13.10
C ALA A 297 1.32 -18.21 -14.25
N TYR A 298 0.01 -18.00 -14.21
CA TYR A 298 -0.92 -18.48 -15.25
C TYR A 298 -1.66 -17.33 -15.93
N PRO A 299 -2.00 -17.45 -17.24
CA PRO A 299 -2.91 -16.50 -17.89
C PRO A 299 -4.23 -16.35 -17.12
N SER A 300 -4.85 -15.18 -17.23
CA SER A 300 -6.17 -14.95 -16.64
C SER A 300 -7.20 -15.94 -17.22
N PRO A 301 -7.98 -16.63 -16.36
CA PRO A 301 -9.11 -17.44 -16.81
C PRO A 301 -10.15 -16.65 -17.62
N SER A 302 -10.31 -15.36 -17.35
CA SER A 302 -11.22 -14.46 -18.07
C SER A 302 -10.68 -14.07 -19.46
N ASN A 303 -9.37 -14.21 -19.66
CA ASN A 303 -8.68 -13.85 -20.90
C ASN A 303 -7.62 -14.91 -21.28
N PRO A 304 -8.01 -16.17 -21.56
CA PRO A 304 -7.07 -17.30 -21.69
C PRO A 304 -6.15 -17.21 -22.92
N LYS A 305 -6.45 -16.31 -23.86
CA LYS A 305 -5.61 -16.04 -25.04
C LYS A 305 -4.47 -15.05 -24.75
N LEU A 306 -4.53 -14.32 -23.64
CA LEU A 306 -3.43 -13.45 -23.23
C LEU A 306 -2.27 -14.28 -22.71
N LYS A 307 -1.06 -13.73 -22.82
CA LYS A 307 0.11 -14.30 -22.13
C LYS A 307 -0.05 -14.08 -20.62
N ALA A 308 0.61 -14.91 -19.81
CA ALA A 308 0.67 -14.68 -18.36
C ALA A 308 1.35 -13.33 -18.03
N ILE A 309 2.30 -12.89 -18.86
CA ILE A 309 3.13 -11.71 -18.58
C ILE A 309 3.09 -10.73 -19.75
N SER A 310 2.90 -9.45 -19.43
CA SER A 310 2.95 -8.33 -20.34
C SER A 310 4.11 -7.41 -19.96
N LEU A 311 5.01 -7.14 -20.90
CA LEU A 311 6.15 -6.25 -20.74
C LEU A 311 6.03 -5.11 -21.76
N LYS A 312 5.98 -3.87 -21.28
CA LYS A 312 5.88 -2.67 -22.11
C LYS A 312 7.04 -1.74 -21.80
N SER A 313 7.90 -1.48 -22.78
CA SER A 313 9.08 -0.62 -22.62
C SER A 313 9.97 -1.02 -21.43
N CYS A 314 10.08 -2.32 -21.14
CA CYS A 314 10.93 -2.84 -20.07
C CYS A 314 12.31 -3.24 -20.62
N THR A 315 13.34 -3.18 -19.77
CA THR A 315 14.72 -3.56 -20.09
C THR A 315 15.28 -4.48 -19.01
N ASP A 316 16.21 -5.37 -19.38
CA ASP A 316 16.89 -6.30 -18.47
C ASP A 316 15.94 -7.21 -17.65
N VAL A 317 14.89 -7.74 -18.31
CA VAL A 317 13.96 -8.69 -17.67
C VAL A 317 14.46 -10.13 -17.86
N SER A 318 14.58 -10.88 -16.77
CA SER A 318 15.06 -12.27 -16.77
C SER A 318 14.33 -13.15 -15.74
N GLY A 319 14.48 -14.47 -15.85
CA GLY A 319 13.81 -15.44 -14.97
C GLY A 319 13.47 -16.73 -15.69
N ILE A 320 13.30 -17.82 -14.94
CA ILE A 320 12.84 -19.12 -15.45
C ILE A 320 11.42 -19.33 -14.89
N PHE A 321 10.47 -19.52 -15.81
CA PHE A 321 9.10 -19.95 -15.52
C PHE A 321 9.02 -21.47 -15.57
#